data_AF-A0A970BKL8-F1
#
_entry.id   AF-A0A970BKL8-F1
#
_cell.length_a   1.000
_cell.length_b   1.000
_cell.length_c   1.000
_cell.angle_alpha   90.00
_cell.angle_beta   90.00
_cell.angle_gamma   90.00
#
_symmetry.space_group_name_H-M   'P 1'
#
loop_
_entity.id
_entity.type
_entity.pdbx_description
1 polymer ?
#
loop_
_entity_poly.entity_id
_entity_poly.type
_entity_poly.pdbx_seq_one_letter_code
_entity_poly.pdbx_strand_id
1 'polypeptide(L)'
;MSSINDNIRCVLVDLEKHKANISEFSLQDIPDLVGGWSVQYVLWKKQWEKSLKKKDKYPMLGLSTGPVTGTGAPASGGFNWCMLGENGLMLQQAEGRLGAELRYAGFDHVLFCGRSAEPVHIRFTDERVEILSAEEYIEKPVEAVYELLISQSLESGRVVVQVEPEVILEDKYFTIGTADTASVLAGLNVKAITAFGQGRINIAEPEGFLNLCIGLYQDYRNNKGDEKNQAGPFGYYLSPWRSVQLNDDDRTDLAGAKTLNLIDTDHGKQQVEDIIFALLGLCWNEKFPPSSRLEHAARLVGSIQGNSWSATQLNEMALRIIRINQEFLS
;
A
#
# COMPACT_ATOMS: atom_id res chain seq x y z
N MET A 1 9.58 23.29 10.45
CA MET A 1 9.46 21.98 9.78
C MET A 1 8.69 21.09 10.73
N SER A 2 7.42 20.81 10.43
CA SER A 2 6.53 19.97 11.26
C SER A 2 7.01 18.52 11.23
N SER A 3 7.12 17.90 12.41
CA SER A 3 7.46 16.49 12.59
C SER A 3 6.25 15.60 12.24
N ILE A 4 6.44 14.61 11.38
CA ILE A 4 5.37 13.77 10.78
C ILE A 4 4.85 12.63 11.70
N ASN A 5 5.34 12.46 12.95
CA ASN A 5 5.17 11.17 13.65
C ASN A 5 4.01 10.98 14.63
N ASP A 6 3.24 12.00 15.00
CA ASP A 6 2.09 11.76 15.89
C ASP A 6 0.76 11.62 15.14
N ASN A 7 0.68 12.23 13.95
CA ASN A 7 -0.55 12.35 13.19
C ASN A 7 -0.48 11.56 11.88
N ILE A 8 -1.45 10.65 11.69
CA ILE A 8 -1.73 10.03 10.40
C ILE A 8 -2.50 11.02 9.55
N ARG A 9 -2.00 11.27 8.34
CA ARG A 9 -2.67 12.15 7.38
C ARG A 9 -3.42 11.34 6.34
N CYS A 10 -4.71 11.59 6.30
CA CYS A 10 -5.69 10.84 5.55
C CYS A 10 -6.36 11.72 4.49
N VAL A 11 -6.52 11.20 3.27
CA VAL A 11 -7.22 11.91 2.18
C VAL A 11 -8.47 11.15 1.79
N LEU A 12 -9.63 11.80 1.88
CA LEU A 12 -10.85 11.34 1.23
C LEU A 12 -11.01 12.06 -0.12
N VAL A 13 -10.85 11.31 -1.22
CA VAL A 13 -11.03 11.79 -2.59
C VAL A 13 -12.45 11.44 -3.05
N ASP A 14 -13.35 12.43 -3.03
CA ASP A 14 -14.71 12.33 -3.54
C ASP A 14 -14.70 12.73 -5.02
N LEU A 15 -14.71 11.72 -5.90
CA LEU A 15 -14.59 11.87 -7.35
C LEU A 15 -15.89 12.40 -7.99
N GLU A 16 -17.04 12.09 -7.39
CA GLU A 16 -18.33 12.64 -7.84
C GLU A 16 -18.41 14.14 -7.56
N LYS A 17 -17.88 14.58 -6.41
CA LYS A 17 -17.84 16.00 -6.03
C LYS A 17 -16.57 16.73 -6.45
N HIS A 18 -15.63 16.04 -7.09
CA HIS A 18 -14.33 16.59 -7.49
C HIS A 18 -13.58 17.26 -6.32
N LYS A 19 -13.62 16.65 -5.13
CA LYS A 19 -13.08 17.24 -3.89
C LYS A 19 -12.19 16.26 -3.12
N ALA A 20 -10.98 16.70 -2.77
CA ALA A 20 -10.12 16.03 -1.80
C ALA A 20 -10.27 16.69 -0.42
N ASN A 21 -10.54 15.90 0.62
CA ASN A 21 -10.59 16.37 2.01
C ASN A 21 -9.47 15.71 2.79
N ILE A 22 -8.56 16.52 3.32
CA ILE A 22 -7.43 16.07 4.14
C ILE A 22 -7.86 16.12 5.60
N SER A 23 -7.53 15.10 6.36
CA SER A 23 -7.78 15.00 7.80
C SER A 23 -6.55 14.43 8.49
N GLU A 24 -6.29 14.90 9.70
CA GLU A 24 -5.18 14.42 10.52
C GLU A 24 -5.74 13.77 11.78
N PHE A 25 -5.17 12.62 12.15
CA PHE A 25 -5.61 11.84 13.29
C PHE A 25 -4.42 11.45 14.15
N SER A 26 -4.53 11.61 15.47
CA SER A 26 -3.48 11.15 16.37
C SER A 26 -3.50 9.63 16.47
N LEU A 27 -2.36 8.98 16.34
CA LEU A 27 -2.23 7.55 16.60
C LEU A 27 -2.56 7.19 18.07
N GLN A 28 -2.41 8.15 19.00
CA GLN A 28 -2.76 7.95 20.40
C GLN A 28 -4.27 7.75 20.61
N ASP A 29 -5.10 8.22 19.68
CA ASP A 29 -6.56 8.03 19.72
C ASP A 29 -6.96 6.59 19.32
N ILE A 30 -6.01 5.80 18.79
CA ILE A 30 -6.23 4.43 18.31
C ILE A 30 -5.09 3.51 18.78
N PRO A 31 -4.88 3.37 20.11
CA PRO A 31 -3.65 2.82 20.70
C PRO A 31 -3.41 1.34 20.39
N ASP A 32 -4.44 0.61 19.94
CA ASP A 32 -4.35 -0.82 19.62
C ASP A 32 -3.97 -1.09 18.15
N LEU A 33 -3.78 -0.05 17.33
CA LEU A 33 -3.47 -0.19 15.92
C LEU A 33 -2.11 0.41 15.58
N VAL A 34 -1.37 -0.32 14.76
CA VAL A 34 0.01 0.03 14.40
C VAL A 34 0.10 0.88 13.12
N GLY A 35 -0.97 0.91 12.32
CA GLY A 35 -1.02 1.54 10.99
C GLY A 35 -1.61 0.62 9.91
N GLY A 36 -1.45 1.01 8.65
CA GLY A 36 -2.01 0.28 7.51
C GLY A 36 -3.53 0.38 7.41
N TRP A 37 -4.14 -0.58 6.72
CA TRP A 37 -5.57 -0.55 6.45
C TRP A 37 -6.43 -0.56 7.72
N SER A 38 -5.96 -1.16 8.82
CA SER A 38 -6.73 -1.28 10.05
C SER A 38 -7.05 0.10 10.62
N VAL A 39 -6.08 1.01 10.59
CA VAL A 39 -6.28 2.41 10.98
C VAL A 39 -7.22 3.10 9.98
N GLN A 40 -6.96 2.95 8.68
CA GLN A 40 -7.82 3.49 7.63
C GLN A 40 -9.29 3.09 7.81
N TYR A 41 -9.56 1.82 8.10
CA TYR A 41 -10.91 1.31 8.31
C TYR A 41 -11.55 1.89 9.56
N VAL A 42 -10.85 1.91 10.71
CA VAL A 42 -11.42 2.48 11.94
C VAL A 42 -11.76 3.96 11.75
N LEU A 43 -10.88 4.72 11.10
CA LEU A 43 -11.09 6.14 10.82
C LEU A 43 -12.29 6.41 9.91
N TRP A 44 -12.53 5.54 8.93
CA TRP A 44 -13.59 5.71 7.93
C TRP A 44 -14.69 4.64 7.98
N LYS A 45 -14.86 3.97 9.12
CA LYS A 45 -15.82 2.85 9.27
C LYS A 45 -17.22 3.22 8.80
N LYS A 46 -17.69 4.41 9.17
CA LYS A 46 -19.03 4.90 8.76
C LYS A 46 -19.15 5.11 7.25
N GLN A 47 -18.09 5.59 6.59
CA GLN A 47 -18.04 5.81 5.15
C GLN A 47 -18.10 4.46 4.42
N TRP A 48 -17.27 3.51 4.86
CA TRP A 48 -17.25 2.14 4.36
C TRP A 48 -18.62 1.45 4.47
N GLU A 49 -19.21 1.43 5.68
CA GLU A 49 -20.54 0.85 5.93
C GLU A 49 -21.65 1.51 5.11
N LYS A 50 -21.55 2.82 4.86
CA LYS A 50 -22.53 3.55 4.05
C LYS A 50 -22.45 3.18 2.57
N SER A 51 -21.24 3.02 2.01
CA SER A 51 -21.07 2.64 0.60
C SER A 51 -21.64 1.24 0.33
N LEU A 52 -21.35 0.29 1.22
CA LEU A 52 -21.90 -1.05 1.14
C LEU A 52 -23.42 -1.11 1.13
N LYS A 53 -24.08 -0.36 2.03
CA LYS A 53 -25.54 -0.31 2.12
C LYS A 53 -26.19 0.22 0.84
N LYS A 54 -25.51 1.11 0.12
CA LYS A 54 -25.99 1.65 -1.16
C LYS A 54 -25.87 0.66 -2.31
N LYS A 55 -25.07 -0.42 -2.14
CA LYS A 55 -24.70 -1.35 -3.22
C LYS A 55 -24.14 -0.59 -4.44
N ASP A 56 -23.24 0.36 -4.17
CA ASP A 56 -22.59 1.14 -5.23
C ASP A 56 -21.95 0.17 -6.24
N LYS A 57 -22.19 0.38 -7.55
CA LYS A 57 -21.65 -0.48 -8.62
C LYS A 57 -20.12 -0.57 -8.57
N TYR A 58 -19.47 0.50 -8.12
CA TYR A 58 -18.04 0.57 -7.86
C TYR A 58 -17.86 0.90 -6.38
N PRO A 59 -17.30 -0.03 -5.57
CA PRO A 59 -17.11 0.20 -4.15
C PRO A 59 -16.08 1.31 -3.91
N MET A 60 -16.07 1.86 -2.70
CA MET A 60 -14.94 2.67 -2.25
C MET A 60 -13.65 1.84 -2.33
N LEU A 61 -12.53 2.52 -2.63
CA LEU A 61 -11.22 1.89 -2.69
C LEU A 61 -10.24 2.65 -1.81
N GLY A 62 -9.63 1.94 -0.88
CA GLY A 62 -8.60 2.46 0.00
C GLY A 62 -7.20 2.15 -0.55
N LEU A 63 -6.30 3.10 -0.46
CA LEU A 63 -4.85 2.90 -0.54
C LEU A 63 -4.30 3.20 0.85
N SER A 64 -3.65 2.21 1.50
CA SER A 64 -3.10 2.38 2.84
C SER A 64 -1.62 2.01 2.90
N THR A 65 -0.82 2.87 3.53
CA THR A 65 0.58 2.59 3.85
C THR A 65 0.74 2.18 5.32
N GLY A 66 1.76 1.38 5.61
CA GLY A 66 2.10 1.05 6.99
C GLY A 66 3.18 1.98 7.56
N PRO A 67 3.45 1.88 8.88
CA PRO A 67 4.50 2.67 9.54
C PRO A 67 5.89 2.45 8.93
N VAL A 68 6.15 1.28 8.35
CA VAL A 68 7.44 0.94 7.74
C VAL A 68 7.55 1.41 6.30
N THR A 69 6.43 1.62 5.58
CA THR A 69 6.42 2.01 4.16
C THR A 69 7.32 3.23 3.91
N GLY A 70 8.27 3.15 2.98
CA GLY A 70 9.15 4.26 2.60
C GLY A 70 10.22 4.65 3.63
N THR A 71 10.36 3.94 4.75
CA THR A 71 11.37 4.27 5.79
C THR A 71 12.81 3.98 5.38
N GLY A 72 13.01 3.22 4.30
CA GLY A 72 14.32 2.72 3.88
C GLY A 72 14.74 1.43 4.58
N ALA A 73 13.90 0.88 5.47
CA ALA A 73 14.10 -0.48 5.96
C ALA A 73 14.07 -1.49 4.80
N PRO A 74 14.77 -2.64 4.92
CA PRO A 74 14.67 -3.69 3.92
C PRO A 74 13.21 -4.07 3.67
N ALA A 75 12.83 -4.13 2.39
CA ALA A 75 11.46 -4.45 1.96
C ALA A 75 10.36 -3.49 2.46
N SER A 76 10.69 -2.23 2.73
CA SER A 76 9.74 -1.17 3.09
C SER A 76 8.93 -0.59 1.92
N GLY A 77 8.87 -1.26 0.78
CA GLY A 77 8.11 -0.80 -0.39
C GLY A 77 6.61 -1.13 -0.35
N GLY A 78 6.15 -1.79 0.71
CA GLY A 78 4.80 -2.35 0.77
C GLY A 78 3.73 -1.31 1.08
N PHE A 79 2.58 -1.44 0.42
CA PHE A 79 1.33 -0.75 0.72
C PHE A 79 0.15 -1.65 0.33
N ASN A 80 -1.09 -1.21 0.58
CA ASN A 80 -2.25 -2.05 0.31
C ASN A 80 -3.37 -1.32 -0.40
N TRP A 81 -3.97 -1.98 -1.38
CA TRP A 81 -5.31 -1.70 -1.86
C TRP A 81 -6.33 -2.42 -0.99
N CYS A 82 -7.36 -1.70 -0.57
CA CYS A 82 -8.33 -2.14 0.41
C CYS A 82 -9.73 -1.90 -0.14
N MET A 83 -10.54 -2.94 -0.19
CA MET A 83 -11.94 -2.84 -0.61
C MET A 83 -12.81 -3.56 0.40
N LEU A 84 -13.96 -2.98 0.71
CA LEU A 84 -14.98 -3.63 1.49
C LEU A 84 -16.18 -3.89 0.60
N GLY A 85 -16.49 -5.16 0.35
CA GLY A 85 -17.59 -5.59 -0.51
C GLY A 85 -18.58 -6.52 0.20
N GLU A 86 -19.54 -7.07 -0.54
CA GLU A 86 -20.54 -8.01 0.02
C GLU A 86 -19.89 -9.29 0.58
N ASN A 87 -18.73 -9.70 0.05
CA ASN A 87 -17.95 -10.85 0.50
C ASN A 87 -16.90 -10.51 1.58
N GLY A 88 -17.05 -9.35 2.21
CA GLY A 88 -16.15 -8.89 3.26
C GLY A 88 -15.01 -8.04 2.76
N LEU A 89 -14.00 -7.92 3.61
CA LEU A 89 -12.80 -7.14 3.37
C LEU A 89 -11.85 -7.89 2.44
N MET A 90 -11.47 -7.22 1.37
CA MET A 90 -10.43 -7.62 0.45
C MET A 90 -9.22 -6.70 0.67
N LEU A 91 -8.12 -7.29 1.11
CA LEU A 91 -6.85 -6.60 1.30
C LEU A 91 -5.84 -7.16 0.31
N GLN A 92 -5.37 -6.30 -0.60
CA GLN A 92 -4.41 -6.64 -1.62
C GLN A 92 -3.12 -5.86 -1.39
N GLN A 93 -2.09 -6.56 -0.92
CA GLN A 93 -0.77 -5.98 -0.80
C GLN A 93 -0.20 -5.70 -2.19
N ALA A 94 0.41 -4.53 -2.34
CA ALA A 94 1.19 -4.11 -3.49
C ALA A 94 2.56 -3.63 -3.01
N GLU A 95 3.50 -3.53 -3.94
CA GLU A 95 4.81 -2.94 -3.68
C GLU A 95 5.12 -1.91 -4.75
N GLY A 96 6.16 -1.10 -4.54
CA GLY A 96 6.56 -0.07 -5.48
C GLY A 96 6.89 1.23 -4.78
N ARG A 97 6.97 2.29 -5.55
CA ARG A 97 7.32 3.64 -5.09
C ARG A 97 6.09 4.42 -4.66
N LEU A 98 4.90 4.10 -5.17
CA LEU A 98 3.66 4.83 -4.87
C LEU A 98 3.43 5.04 -3.37
N GLY A 99 3.51 3.99 -2.56
CA GLY A 99 3.30 4.09 -1.11
C GLY A 99 4.32 5.01 -0.43
N ALA A 100 5.59 4.90 -0.80
CA ALA A 100 6.65 5.75 -0.25
C ALA A 100 6.48 7.22 -0.66
N GLU A 101 6.26 7.49 -1.96
CA GLU A 101 6.07 8.83 -2.49
C GLU A 101 4.82 9.51 -1.91
N LEU A 102 3.75 8.76 -1.63
CA LEU A 102 2.58 9.29 -0.91
C LEU A 102 2.93 9.73 0.51
N ARG A 103 3.69 8.92 1.26
CA ARG A 103 4.14 9.30 2.61
C ARG A 103 5.10 10.49 2.57
N TYR A 104 6.01 10.55 1.61
CA TYR A 104 6.87 11.71 1.42
C TYR A 104 6.06 12.96 1.02
N ALA A 105 4.96 12.79 0.29
CA ALA A 105 4.01 13.86 -0.01
C ALA A 105 3.13 14.21 1.21
N GLY A 106 3.32 13.55 2.36
CA GLY A 106 2.62 13.85 3.60
C GLY A 106 1.26 13.19 3.75
N PHE A 107 1.05 12.02 3.13
CA PHE A 107 -0.19 11.24 3.22
C PHE A 107 0.09 9.76 3.52
N ASP A 108 -0.60 9.20 4.51
CA ASP A 108 -0.48 7.78 4.87
C ASP A 108 -1.60 6.93 4.25
N HIS A 109 -2.80 7.51 4.14
CA HIS A 109 -4.00 6.79 3.70
C HIS A 109 -4.82 7.62 2.72
N VAL A 110 -5.30 6.99 1.66
CA VAL A 110 -6.21 7.59 0.69
C VAL A 110 -7.46 6.72 0.56
N LEU A 111 -8.64 7.33 0.55
CA LEU A 111 -9.91 6.68 0.28
C LEU A 111 -10.57 7.34 -0.93
N PHE A 112 -10.74 6.57 -2.00
CA PHE A 112 -11.44 6.99 -3.21
C PHE A 112 -12.92 6.62 -3.10
N CYS A 113 -13.80 7.57 -3.36
CA CYS A 113 -15.24 7.34 -3.36
C CYS A 113 -15.97 8.14 -4.45
N GLY A 114 -17.17 7.68 -4.80
CA GLY A 114 -17.93 8.25 -5.91
C GLY A 114 -17.26 7.97 -7.26
N ARG A 115 -17.94 8.31 -8.35
CA ARG A 115 -17.42 8.14 -9.71
C ARG A 115 -17.33 9.50 -10.37
N SER A 116 -16.17 9.83 -10.95
CA SER A 116 -16.05 11.06 -11.74
C SER A 116 -16.89 10.96 -13.01
N ALA A 117 -17.50 12.06 -13.44
CA ALA A 117 -18.24 12.10 -14.72
C ALA A 117 -17.30 11.88 -15.91
N GLU A 118 -16.11 12.48 -15.85
CA GLU A 118 -15.06 12.40 -16.87
C GLU A 118 -13.82 11.67 -16.34
N PRO A 119 -12.92 11.17 -17.20
CA PRO A 119 -11.65 10.58 -16.78
C PRO A 119 -10.78 11.57 -16.02
N VAL A 120 -10.19 11.14 -14.90
CA VAL A 120 -9.38 11.99 -14.03
C VAL A 120 -7.99 11.46 -13.73
N HIS A 121 -7.11 12.41 -13.43
CA HIS A 121 -5.77 12.21 -12.91
C HIS A 121 -5.70 12.78 -11.49
N ILE A 122 -5.31 11.95 -10.53
CA ILE A 122 -5.16 12.38 -9.14
C ILE A 122 -3.68 12.64 -8.86
N ARG A 123 -3.35 13.88 -8.52
CA ARG A 123 -1.97 14.31 -8.25
C ARG A 123 -1.77 14.61 -6.77
N PHE A 124 -0.81 13.92 -6.16
CA PHE A 124 -0.32 14.14 -4.80
C PHE A 124 1.05 14.80 -4.87
N THR A 125 1.18 16.01 -4.33
CA THR A 125 2.45 16.77 -4.35
C THR A 125 2.58 17.60 -3.08
N ASP A 126 3.55 17.26 -2.22
CA ASP A 126 3.90 18.01 -0.99
C ASP A 126 2.67 18.58 -0.26
N GLU A 127 1.91 17.71 0.40
CA GLU A 127 0.71 18.00 1.18
C GLU A 127 -0.50 18.51 0.38
N ARG A 128 -0.43 18.51 -0.96
CA ARG A 128 -1.54 18.91 -1.82
C ARG A 128 -2.07 17.72 -2.61
N VAL A 129 -3.38 17.74 -2.83
CA VAL A 129 -4.08 16.77 -3.67
C VAL A 129 -4.94 17.51 -4.68
N GLU A 130 -4.74 17.19 -5.95
CA GLU A 130 -5.46 17.78 -7.07
C GLU A 130 -6.14 16.66 -7.88
N ILE A 131 -7.36 16.94 -8.36
CA ILE A 131 -8.09 16.06 -9.27
C ILE A 131 -8.18 16.80 -10.60
N LEU A 132 -7.40 16.37 -11.56
CA LEU A 132 -7.20 16.97 -12.88
C LEU A 132 -7.96 16.19 -13.95
N SER A 133 -8.27 16.82 -15.09
CA SER A 133 -8.79 16.09 -16.25
C SER A 133 -7.73 15.15 -16.80
N ALA A 134 -8.15 13.95 -17.21
CA ALA A 134 -7.35 12.96 -17.90
C ALA A 134 -7.93 12.60 -19.29
N GLU A 135 -8.77 13.49 -19.87
CA GLU A 135 -9.32 13.29 -21.22
C GLU A 135 -8.21 13.09 -22.25
N GLU A 136 -7.10 13.80 -22.11
CA GLU A 136 -5.96 13.67 -23.02
C GLU A 136 -5.25 12.31 -22.91
N TYR A 137 -5.54 11.46 -21.92
CA TYR A 137 -4.91 10.14 -21.78
C TYR A 137 -5.67 9.05 -22.54
N ILE A 138 -6.93 9.32 -22.90
CA ILE A 138 -7.81 8.38 -23.57
C ILE A 138 -7.20 7.97 -24.92
N GLU A 139 -7.29 6.67 -25.25
CA GLU A 139 -6.80 6.07 -26.51
C GLU A 139 -5.28 6.26 -26.76
N LYS A 140 -4.52 6.74 -25.77
CA LYS A 140 -3.06 6.80 -25.85
C LYS A 140 -2.42 5.53 -25.27
N PRO A 141 -1.31 5.06 -25.85
CA PRO A 141 -0.56 3.95 -25.26
C PRO A 141 0.07 4.37 -23.92
N VAL A 142 0.32 3.38 -23.05
CA VAL A 142 0.90 3.54 -21.71
C VAL A 142 2.16 4.42 -21.76
N GLU A 143 3.05 4.16 -22.70
CA GLU A 143 4.30 4.91 -22.85
C GLU A 143 4.05 6.39 -23.17
N ALA A 144 3.09 6.72 -24.03
CA ALA A 144 2.80 8.10 -24.39
C ALA A 144 2.20 8.90 -23.23
N VAL A 145 1.33 8.28 -22.43
CA VAL A 145 0.75 8.91 -21.24
C VAL A 145 1.81 9.09 -20.16
N TYR A 146 2.72 8.14 -19.98
CA TYR A 146 3.85 8.28 -19.06
C TYR A 146 4.75 9.46 -19.44
N GLU A 147 5.19 9.54 -20.70
CA GLU A 147 6.06 10.65 -21.17
C GLU A 147 5.35 12.01 -21.01
N LEU A 148 4.04 12.06 -21.26
CA LEU A 148 3.24 13.26 -21.04
C LEU A 148 3.24 13.66 -19.56
N LEU A 149 2.93 12.73 -18.65
CA LEU A 149 2.87 13.00 -17.21
C LEU A 149 4.22 13.40 -16.60
N ILE A 150 5.32 12.82 -17.11
CA ILE A 150 6.67 13.20 -16.69
C ILE A 150 7.06 14.56 -17.27
N SER A 151 6.78 14.84 -18.55
CA SER A 151 7.14 16.10 -19.20
C SER A 151 6.38 17.32 -18.64
N GLN A 152 5.17 17.12 -18.13
CA GLN A 152 4.37 18.15 -17.45
C GLN A 152 4.85 18.43 -16.02
N SER A 153 5.84 17.69 -15.51
CA SER A 153 6.39 17.82 -14.17
C SER A 153 7.77 18.46 -14.18
N LEU A 154 8.02 19.40 -13.27
CA LEU A 154 9.38 19.87 -12.96
C LEU A 154 10.06 19.00 -11.88
N GLU A 155 9.31 18.07 -11.28
CA GLU A 155 9.74 17.25 -10.17
C GLU A 155 10.39 15.96 -10.70
N SER A 156 11.72 15.95 -10.75
CA SER A 156 12.47 14.74 -11.05
C SER A 156 12.21 13.69 -9.97
N GLY A 157 11.68 12.53 -10.35
CA GLY A 157 11.42 11.44 -9.42
C GLY A 157 9.95 11.22 -9.06
N ARG A 158 9.00 11.99 -9.61
CA ARG A 158 7.57 11.68 -9.48
C ARG A 158 7.29 10.24 -9.94
N VAL A 159 6.53 9.49 -9.14
CA VAL A 159 6.01 8.18 -9.55
C VAL A 159 4.75 8.38 -10.38
N VAL A 160 4.64 7.62 -11.47
CA VAL A 160 3.48 7.63 -12.35
C VAL A 160 2.78 6.28 -12.28
N VAL A 161 1.50 6.32 -11.92
CA VAL A 161 0.63 5.16 -11.88
C VAL A 161 -0.45 5.33 -12.92
N GLN A 162 -0.55 4.38 -13.83
CA GLN A 162 -1.55 4.35 -14.91
C GLN A 162 -2.55 3.25 -14.63
N VAL A 163 -3.82 3.56 -14.83
CA VAL A 163 -4.92 2.65 -14.55
C VAL A 163 -5.58 2.24 -15.85
N GLU A 164 -5.44 0.97 -16.18
CA GLU A 164 -6.19 0.28 -17.22
C GLU A 164 -7.26 -0.63 -16.59
N PRO A 165 -8.29 -1.05 -17.34
CA PRO A 165 -9.38 -1.85 -16.78
C PRO A 165 -8.96 -3.15 -16.07
N GLU A 166 -7.82 -3.73 -16.44
CA GLU A 166 -7.33 -5.02 -15.92
C GLU A 166 -5.95 -4.93 -15.25
N VAL A 167 -5.28 -3.78 -15.33
CA VAL A 167 -3.92 -3.63 -14.78
C VAL A 167 -3.66 -2.22 -14.26
N ILE A 168 -2.91 -2.12 -13.16
CA ILE A 168 -2.38 -0.87 -12.64
C ILE A 168 -0.87 -0.91 -12.78
N LEU A 169 -0.30 0.02 -13.54
CA LEU A 169 1.13 0.06 -13.87
C LEU A 169 1.80 1.25 -13.20
N GLU A 170 2.83 0.98 -12.42
CA GLU A 170 3.80 1.96 -11.94
C GLU A 170 4.96 2.07 -12.95
N ASP A 171 5.30 3.31 -13.30
CA ASP A 171 6.44 3.68 -14.16
C ASP A 171 6.54 2.81 -15.44
N LYS A 172 5.40 2.57 -16.10
CA LYS A 172 5.16 1.79 -17.34
C LYS A 172 5.19 0.28 -17.21
N TYR A 173 5.89 -0.29 -16.23
CA TYR A 173 6.25 -1.71 -16.27
C TYR A 173 5.79 -2.50 -15.05
N PHE A 174 5.68 -1.86 -13.89
CA PHE A 174 5.57 -2.58 -12.64
C PHE A 174 4.11 -2.67 -12.21
N THR A 175 3.57 -3.88 -12.14
CA THR A 175 2.17 -4.08 -11.73
C THR A 175 2.02 -3.88 -10.23
N ILE A 176 1.20 -2.91 -9.84
CA ILE A 176 0.99 -2.56 -8.42
C ILE A 176 -0.43 -2.83 -7.95
N GLY A 177 -1.11 -3.80 -8.53
CA GLY A 177 -2.52 -4.08 -8.27
C GLY A 177 -2.99 -5.36 -8.95
N THR A 178 -4.13 -5.88 -8.54
CA THR A 178 -4.85 -6.95 -9.26
C THR A 178 -5.83 -6.37 -10.27
N ALA A 179 -6.35 -7.23 -11.16
CA ALA A 179 -7.41 -6.86 -12.09
C ALA A 179 -8.67 -6.34 -11.39
N ASP A 180 -9.00 -6.85 -10.20
CA ASP A 180 -10.14 -6.35 -9.41
C ASP A 180 -9.92 -4.90 -8.97
N THR A 181 -8.75 -4.58 -8.41
CA THR A 181 -8.39 -3.22 -8.02
C THR A 181 -8.37 -2.28 -9.23
N ALA A 182 -7.81 -2.76 -10.35
CA ALA A 182 -7.74 -2.01 -11.61
C ALA A 182 -9.14 -1.68 -12.15
N SER A 183 -10.02 -2.67 -12.18
CA SER A 183 -11.42 -2.54 -12.61
C SER A 183 -12.20 -1.56 -11.74
N VAL A 184 -11.97 -1.56 -10.42
CA VAL A 184 -12.57 -0.57 -9.51
C VAL A 184 -12.05 0.83 -9.84
N LEU A 185 -10.73 1.09 -9.86
CA LEU A 185 -10.20 2.43 -10.18
C LEU A 185 -10.67 2.93 -11.56
N ALA A 186 -10.60 2.08 -12.57
CA ALA A 186 -11.07 2.39 -13.92
C ALA A 186 -12.57 2.68 -13.92
N GLY A 187 -13.35 1.91 -13.15
CA GLY A 187 -14.78 2.11 -12.94
C GLY A 187 -15.13 3.44 -12.27
N LEU A 188 -14.27 3.92 -11.36
CA LEU A 188 -14.35 5.25 -10.75
C LEU A 188 -13.91 6.39 -11.70
N ASN A 189 -13.54 6.07 -12.95
CA ASN A 189 -12.99 6.96 -13.98
C ASN A 189 -11.60 7.52 -13.64
N VAL A 190 -10.82 6.85 -12.79
CA VAL A 190 -9.42 7.23 -12.53
C VAL A 190 -8.53 6.63 -13.61
N LYS A 191 -7.75 7.47 -14.29
CA LYS A 191 -6.81 7.06 -15.35
C LYS A 191 -5.36 7.14 -14.95
N ALA A 192 -5.03 8.06 -14.05
CA ALA A 192 -3.68 8.16 -13.52
C ALA A 192 -3.70 8.60 -12.06
N ILE A 193 -2.69 8.15 -11.34
CA ILE A 193 -2.30 8.66 -10.03
C ILE A 193 -0.83 9.05 -10.13
N THR A 194 -0.47 10.25 -9.68
CA THR A 194 0.95 10.61 -9.55
C THR A 194 1.23 11.07 -8.14
N ALA A 195 2.36 10.65 -7.60
CA ALA A 195 2.81 11.10 -6.29
C ALA A 195 4.25 11.61 -6.38
N PHE A 196 4.51 12.68 -5.65
CA PHE A 196 5.86 13.19 -5.43
C PHE A 196 5.91 13.90 -4.09
N GLY A 197 6.94 13.61 -3.31
CA GLY A 197 7.13 14.30 -2.05
C GLY A 197 8.59 14.49 -1.69
N GLN A 198 8.90 15.64 -1.10
CA GLN A 198 10.21 15.94 -0.53
C GLN A 198 10.21 15.80 1.01
N GLY A 199 9.07 15.44 1.59
CA GLY A 199 8.91 15.19 3.00
C GLY A 199 9.76 14.02 3.49
N ARG A 200 9.96 13.97 4.80
CA ARG A 200 10.77 12.93 5.45
C ARG A 200 9.91 12.17 6.42
N ILE A 201 10.05 10.85 6.43
CA ILE A 201 9.47 10.03 7.49
C ILE A 201 10.33 10.19 8.73
N ASN A 202 9.72 10.57 9.85
CA ASN A 202 10.45 10.70 11.10
C ASN A 202 10.63 9.32 11.73
N ILE A 203 11.79 9.08 12.34
CA ILE A 203 12.11 7.84 13.03
C ILE A 203 12.44 8.23 14.46
N ALA A 204 11.67 7.72 15.43
CA ALA A 204 11.84 8.10 16.83
C ALA A 204 13.21 7.69 17.41
N GLU A 205 13.70 6.52 17.02
CA GLU A 205 14.99 5.96 17.46
C GLU A 205 15.90 5.64 16.25
N PRO A 206 16.52 6.64 15.59
CA PRO A 206 17.24 6.45 14.33
C PRO A 206 18.39 5.45 14.40
N GLU A 207 19.19 5.48 15.48
CA GLU A 207 20.32 4.56 15.65
C GLU A 207 19.84 3.12 15.85
N GLY A 208 18.81 2.93 16.68
CA GLY A 208 18.18 1.62 16.88
C GLY A 208 17.60 1.05 15.59
N PHE A 209 16.86 1.88 14.85
CA PHE A 209 16.31 1.54 13.54
C PHE A 209 17.40 1.14 12.54
N LEU A 210 18.47 1.93 12.43
CA LEU A 210 19.58 1.64 11.52
C LEU A 210 20.28 0.32 11.87
N ASN A 211 20.54 0.08 13.16
CA ASN A 211 21.15 -1.16 13.62
C ASN A 211 20.28 -2.39 13.31
N LEU A 212 18.95 -2.27 13.43
CA LEU A 212 18.01 -3.33 13.03
C LEU A 212 18.11 -3.61 11.53
N CYS A 213 18.10 -2.56 10.70
CA CYS A 213 18.21 -2.70 9.24
C CYS A 213 19.54 -3.35 8.83
N ILE A 214 20.66 -2.92 9.42
CA ILE A 214 21.99 -3.50 9.16
C ILE A 214 22.03 -4.97 9.57
N GLY A 215 21.52 -5.31 10.75
CA GLY A 215 21.46 -6.69 11.23
C GLY A 215 20.67 -7.59 10.27
N LEU A 216 19.51 -7.12 9.80
CA LEU A 216 18.68 -7.86 8.84
C LEU A 216 19.41 -8.10 7.51
N TYR A 217 20.14 -7.11 7.00
CA TYR A 217 20.97 -7.27 5.80
C TYR A 217 22.12 -8.28 5.99
N GLN A 218 22.77 -8.25 7.15
CA GLN A 218 23.85 -9.18 7.49
C GLN A 218 23.33 -10.62 7.59
N ASP A 219 22.21 -10.82 8.27
CA ASP A 219 21.58 -12.14 8.42
C ASP A 219 21.20 -12.75 7.07
N TYR A 220 20.58 -11.97 6.19
CA TYR A 220 20.27 -12.44 4.83
C TYR A 220 21.54 -12.79 4.05
N ARG A 221 22.58 -11.94 4.11
CA ARG A 221 23.85 -12.20 3.40
C ARG A 221 24.50 -13.48 3.89
N ASN A 222 24.45 -13.75 5.18
CA ASN A 222 25.05 -14.93 5.82
C ASN A 222 24.23 -16.20 5.58
N ASN A 223 22.92 -16.09 5.36
CA ASN A 223 22.03 -17.21 5.06
C ASN A 223 21.94 -17.58 3.56
N LYS A 224 22.85 -17.08 2.71
CA LYS A 224 22.98 -17.50 1.30
C LYS A 224 23.55 -18.93 1.18
N GLY A 225 22.77 -19.92 1.61
CA GLY A 225 23.00 -21.33 1.31
C GLY A 225 22.52 -21.70 -0.10
N ASP A 226 23.35 -22.46 -0.82
CA ASP A 226 23.21 -23.01 -2.17
C ASP A 226 22.93 -22.05 -3.35
N GLU A 227 23.94 -21.94 -4.22
CA GLU A 227 24.04 -21.11 -5.43
C GLU A 227 22.91 -21.31 -6.48
N LYS A 228 22.04 -22.31 -6.32
CA LYS A 228 20.92 -22.57 -7.24
C LYS A 228 19.71 -21.64 -7.05
N ASN A 229 19.76 -20.76 -6.04
CA ASN A 229 18.63 -19.93 -5.61
C ASN A 229 18.94 -18.42 -5.70
N GLN A 230 19.65 -17.99 -6.76
CA GLN A 230 19.99 -16.60 -7.04
C GLN A 230 18.72 -15.75 -7.25
N ALA A 231 18.23 -15.13 -6.17
CA ALA A 231 17.19 -14.12 -6.23
C ALA A 231 17.83 -12.72 -6.26
N GLY A 232 17.20 -11.79 -6.97
CA GLY A 232 17.66 -10.44 -7.25
C GLY A 232 17.82 -9.52 -6.01
N PRO A 233 18.02 -8.21 -6.21
CA PRO A 233 18.27 -7.26 -5.13
C PRO A 233 17.07 -7.09 -4.18
N PHE A 234 17.34 -6.78 -2.90
CA PHE A 234 16.38 -6.59 -1.77
C PHE A 234 15.18 -5.65 -2.00
N GLY A 235 15.19 -4.85 -3.07
CA GLY A 235 14.23 -3.77 -3.27
C GLY A 235 12.86 -4.21 -3.77
N TYR A 236 12.73 -5.43 -4.31
CA TYR A 236 11.53 -5.89 -5.00
C TYR A 236 11.29 -7.36 -4.66
N TYR A 237 10.33 -7.62 -3.78
CA TYR A 237 10.00 -8.97 -3.34
C TYR A 237 8.52 -9.06 -2.98
N LEU A 238 7.68 -9.13 -4.01
CA LEU A 238 6.50 -9.99 -3.95
C LEU A 238 6.97 -11.36 -3.42
N SER A 239 6.24 -11.93 -2.46
CA SER A 239 6.51 -13.27 -1.97
C SER A 239 6.71 -14.22 -3.17
N PRO A 240 7.61 -15.22 -3.11
CA PRO A 240 7.98 -16.05 -4.27
C PRO A 240 6.80 -16.78 -4.98
N TRP A 241 5.60 -16.78 -4.38
CA TRP A 241 4.34 -17.28 -4.96
C TRP A 241 3.47 -16.20 -5.63
N ARG A 242 3.92 -14.93 -5.61
CA ARG A 242 3.16 -13.71 -5.97
C ARG A 242 3.82 -12.89 -7.09
N SER A 243 4.99 -13.28 -7.58
CA SER A 243 5.61 -12.68 -8.75
C SER A 243 5.01 -13.27 -10.03
N VAL A 244 4.34 -12.45 -10.84
CA VAL A 244 4.23 -12.77 -12.27
C VAL A 244 5.65 -12.63 -12.82
N GLN A 245 6.27 -13.73 -13.25
CA GLN A 245 7.46 -13.64 -14.08
C GLN A 245 7.01 -13.05 -15.41
N LEU A 246 7.30 -11.77 -15.62
CA LEU A 246 7.22 -11.17 -16.94
C LEU A 246 8.34 -11.81 -17.77
N ASN A 247 7.98 -12.76 -18.65
CA ASN A 247 8.85 -13.09 -19.76
C ASN A 247 8.76 -11.92 -20.75
N ASP A 248 9.90 -11.43 -21.23
CA ASP A 248 10.03 -10.24 -22.08
C ASP A 248 9.14 -10.26 -23.35
N ASP A 249 8.61 -11.43 -23.73
CA ASP A 249 7.81 -11.64 -24.94
C ASP A 249 6.29 -11.78 -24.72
N ASP A 250 5.78 -11.98 -23.50
CA ASP A 250 4.35 -12.26 -23.25
C ASP A 250 3.71 -11.24 -22.28
N ARG A 251 3.35 -10.07 -22.83
CA ARG A 251 2.53 -9.04 -22.14
C ARG A 251 1.06 -9.48 -21.91
N THR A 252 0.71 -10.73 -22.24
CA THR A 252 -0.67 -11.23 -22.30
C THR A 252 -1.13 -12.03 -21.08
N ASP A 253 -0.24 -12.39 -20.14
CA ASP A 253 -0.60 -13.21 -18.96
C ASP A 253 -0.67 -12.41 -17.64
N LEU A 254 -0.93 -11.09 -17.72
CA LEU A 254 -1.16 -10.23 -16.56
C LEU A 254 -2.41 -10.63 -15.75
N ALA A 255 -3.32 -11.39 -16.37
CA ALA A 255 -4.54 -11.92 -15.74
C ALA A 255 -4.28 -13.08 -14.75
N GLY A 256 -3.07 -13.66 -14.73
CA GLY A 256 -2.70 -14.79 -13.88
C GLY A 256 -2.25 -14.44 -12.45
N ALA A 257 -2.13 -13.15 -12.11
CA ALA A 257 -1.74 -12.71 -10.78
C ALA A 257 -2.80 -13.12 -9.74
N LYS A 258 -2.57 -14.23 -9.04
CA LYS A 258 -3.49 -14.70 -7.99
C LYS A 258 -3.51 -13.71 -6.83
N THR A 259 -4.66 -13.07 -6.65
CA THR A 259 -5.00 -12.27 -5.48
C THR A 259 -4.80 -13.10 -4.22
N LEU A 260 -4.03 -12.61 -3.27
CA LEU A 260 -4.13 -13.12 -1.92
C LEU A 260 -5.22 -12.31 -1.22
N ASN A 261 -6.38 -12.91 -1.00
CA ASN A 261 -7.26 -12.39 0.03
C ASN A 261 -6.58 -12.70 1.36
N LEU A 262 -5.95 -11.70 1.99
CA LEU A 262 -5.25 -11.88 3.27
C LEU A 262 -6.18 -12.40 4.38
N ILE A 263 -7.50 -12.41 4.14
CA ILE A 263 -8.52 -12.90 5.06
C ILE A 263 -9.25 -14.14 4.49
N ASP A 264 -8.55 -14.97 3.72
CA ASP A 264 -9.06 -16.29 3.30
C ASP A 264 -8.84 -17.35 4.42
N THR A 265 -9.86 -18.15 4.74
CA THR A 265 -9.91 -19.00 5.96
C THR A 265 -8.96 -20.21 5.96
N ASP A 266 -8.24 -20.46 4.87
CA ASP A 266 -7.54 -21.73 4.64
C ASP A 266 -6.06 -21.75 5.07
N HIS A 267 -5.50 -20.65 5.59
CA HIS A 267 -4.04 -20.47 5.72
C HIS A 267 -3.44 -20.43 7.14
N GLY A 268 -4.24 -20.62 8.20
CA GLY A 268 -3.75 -20.86 9.57
C GLY A 268 -2.77 -19.80 10.10
N LYS A 269 -1.62 -20.20 10.69
CA LYS A 269 -0.62 -19.28 11.28
C LYS A 269 0.08 -18.37 10.26
N GLN A 270 0.29 -18.84 9.03
CA GLN A 270 0.98 -18.08 7.98
C GLN A 270 0.16 -16.86 7.55
N GLN A 271 -1.17 -16.97 7.61
CA GLN A 271 -2.10 -15.87 7.36
C GLN A 271 -1.90 -14.68 8.31
N VAL A 272 -1.68 -14.96 9.61
CA VAL A 272 -1.58 -13.93 10.65
C VAL A 272 -0.32 -13.09 10.45
N GLU A 273 0.82 -13.72 10.14
CA GLU A 273 2.06 -13.01 9.83
C GLU A 273 1.95 -12.17 8.56
N ASP A 274 1.34 -12.72 7.50
CA ASP A 274 1.13 -12.01 6.24
C ASP A 274 0.25 -10.76 6.42
N ILE A 275 -0.83 -10.86 7.22
CA ILE A 275 -1.68 -9.71 7.58
C ILE A 275 -0.85 -8.64 8.28
N ILE A 276 0.01 -9.03 9.23
CA ILE A 276 0.86 -8.07 9.94
C ILE A 276 1.85 -7.41 9.02
N PHE A 277 2.57 -8.14 8.18
CA PHE A 277 3.54 -7.51 7.28
C PHE A 277 2.87 -6.59 6.26
N ALA A 278 1.71 -6.98 5.72
CA ALA A 278 0.90 -6.11 4.88
C ALA A 278 0.53 -4.81 5.61
N LEU A 279 0.02 -4.87 6.85
CA LEU A 279 -0.29 -3.68 7.65
C LEU A 279 0.92 -2.80 7.93
N LEU A 280 2.08 -3.42 8.16
CA LEU A 280 3.31 -2.71 8.44
C LEU A 280 3.92 -2.04 7.21
N GLY A 281 3.52 -2.46 6.01
CA GLY A 281 4.13 -2.00 4.76
C GLY A 281 5.43 -2.75 4.43
N LEU A 282 5.54 -4.00 4.88
CA LEU A 282 6.68 -4.89 4.67
C LEU A 282 6.38 -5.93 3.58
N CYS A 283 7.19 -5.98 2.52
CA CYS A 283 7.12 -7.01 1.48
C CYS A 283 7.97 -8.22 1.88
N TRP A 284 7.38 -9.30 2.39
CA TRP A 284 8.19 -10.38 2.97
C TRP A 284 8.43 -11.59 2.06
N ASN A 285 9.62 -12.19 2.19
CA ASN A 285 10.08 -13.39 1.48
C ASN A 285 10.33 -14.55 2.46
N GLU A 286 9.85 -15.74 2.13
CA GLU A 286 10.00 -16.97 2.91
C GLU A 286 11.46 -17.37 3.19
N LYS A 287 12.42 -16.87 2.39
CA LYS A 287 13.86 -17.12 2.53
C LYS A 287 14.54 -16.40 3.69
N PHE A 288 13.86 -15.49 4.40
CA PHE A 288 14.39 -14.93 5.65
C PHE A 288 14.31 -15.95 6.80
N PRO A 289 15.29 -16.00 7.73
CA PRO A 289 15.27 -16.94 8.84
C PRO A 289 13.98 -16.80 9.69
N PRO A 290 13.24 -17.91 9.95
CA PRO A 290 11.94 -17.86 10.66
C PRO A 290 12.01 -17.46 12.14
N SER A 291 13.17 -17.57 12.80
CA SER A 291 13.25 -17.68 14.26
C SER A 291 12.89 -16.42 15.06
N SER A 292 12.60 -15.27 14.43
CA SER A 292 12.22 -14.05 15.17
C SER A 292 11.48 -12.98 14.34
N ARG A 293 10.78 -13.34 13.25
CA ARG A 293 10.27 -12.34 12.28
C ARG A 293 9.32 -11.30 12.88
N LEU A 294 8.31 -11.74 13.63
CA LEU A 294 7.39 -10.83 14.33
C LEU A 294 8.11 -9.99 15.39
N GLU A 295 9.12 -10.55 16.05
CA GLU A 295 9.93 -9.83 17.05
C GLU A 295 10.78 -8.74 16.39
N HIS A 296 11.38 -9.05 15.23
CA HIS A 296 12.10 -8.07 14.44
C HIS A 296 11.18 -6.95 13.94
N ALA A 297 10.00 -7.31 13.42
CA ALA A 297 9.00 -6.34 12.98
C ALA A 297 8.52 -5.45 14.15
N ALA A 298 8.29 -6.04 15.33
CA ALA A 298 7.91 -5.30 16.52
C ALA A 298 8.99 -4.29 16.95
N ARG A 299 10.27 -4.70 16.95
CA ARG A 299 11.40 -3.81 17.23
C ARG A 299 11.54 -2.70 16.18
N LEU A 300 11.34 -3.04 14.91
CA LEU A 300 11.42 -2.08 13.80
C LEU A 300 10.34 -1.00 13.94
N VAL A 301 9.08 -1.41 14.10
CA VAL A 301 7.96 -0.50 14.35
C VAL A 301 8.19 0.33 15.60
N GLY A 302 8.66 -0.29 16.69
CA GLY A 302 8.92 0.43 17.92
C GLY A 302 9.97 1.52 17.78
N SER A 303 11.02 1.27 16.99
CA SER A 303 12.03 2.28 16.68
C SER A 303 11.50 3.42 15.80
N ILE A 304 10.48 3.16 14.97
CA ILE A 304 9.83 4.19 14.14
C ILE A 304 8.93 5.08 15.01
N GLN A 305 8.09 4.47 15.85
CA GLN A 305 7.04 5.15 16.60
C GLN A 305 7.48 5.66 17.98
N GLY A 306 8.60 5.18 18.52
CA GLY A 306 9.10 5.58 19.84
C GLY A 306 8.42 4.88 21.00
N ASN A 307 7.69 3.79 20.73
CA ASN A 307 6.97 2.99 21.72
C ASN A 307 7.37 1.51 21.59
N SER A 308 7.31 0.76 22.69
CA SER A 308 7.62 -0.68 22.66
C SER A 308 6.47 -1.50 22.09
N TRP A 309 6.77 -2.30 21.06
CA TRP A 309 5.88 -3.33 20.54
C TRP A 309 6.46 -4.72 20.81
N SER A 310 5.59 -5.69 21.02
CA SER A 310 5.93 -7.12 21.12
C SER A 310 5.33 -7.92 19.98
N ALA A 311 5.93 -9.07 19.67
CA ALA A 311 5.35 -10.02 18.71
C ALA A 311 3.91 -10.42 19.08
N THR A 312 3.60 -10.53 20.38
CA THR A 312 2.25 -10.84 20.88
C THR A 312 1.24 -9.75 20.52
N GLN A 313 1.56 -8.48 20.73
CA GLN A 313 0.67 -7.36 20.37
C GLN A 313 0.42 -7.30 18.87
N LEU A 314 1.46 -7.51 18.05
CA LEU A 314 1.27 -7.61 16.60
C LEU A 314 0.33 -8.77 16.26
N ASN A 315 0.56 -9.96 16.81
CA ASN A 315 -0.30 -11.12 16.56
C ASN A 315 -1.77 -10.88 16.97
N GLU A 316 -2.01 -10.26 18.13
CA GLU A 316 -3.35 -9.89 18.60
C GLU A 316 -4.06 -8.92 17.65
N MET A 317 -3.32 -8.00 17.04
CA MET A 317 -3.86 -7.05 16.08
C MET A 317 -4.34 -7.74 14.79
N ALA A 318 -3.60 -8.72 14.27
CA ALA A 318 -4.05 -9.50 13.11
C ALA A 318 -5.29 -10.35 13.44
N LEU A 319 -5.36 -10.93 14.63
CA LEU A 319 -6.57 -11.64 15.08
C LEU A 319 -7.78 -10.71 15.21
N ARG A 320 -7.57 -9.47 15.67
CA ARG A 320 -8.62 -8.44 15.71
C ARG A 320 -9.15 -8.11 14.32
N ILE A 321 -8.27 -8.04 13.33
CA ILE A 321 -8.62 -7.78 11.92
C ILE A 321 -9.48 -8.92 11.36
N ILE A 322 -9.07 -10.16 11.59
CA ILE A 322 -9.85 -11.34 11.19
C ILE A 322 -11.24 -11.28 11.83
N ARG A 323 -11.33 -10.93 13.12
CA ARG A 323 -12.61 -10.76 13.82
C ARG A 323 -13.46 -9.64 13.24
N ILE A 324 -12.87 -8.47 12.94
CA ILE A 324 -13.60 -7.34 12.31
C ILE A 324 -14.22 -7.80 10.99
N ASN A 325 -13.49 -8.57 10.18
CA ASN A 325 -14.03 -9.11 8.94
C ASN A 325 -15.15 -10.13 9.18
N GLN A 326 -15.01 -10.99 10.18
CA GLN A 326 -16.05 -11.97 10.54
C GLN A 326 -17.33 -11.31 11.07
N GLU A 327 -17.22 -10.31 11.95
CA GLU A 327 -18.34 -9.51 12.45
C GLU A 327 -19.04 -8.76 11.31
N PHE A 328 -18.30 -8.40 10.27
CA PHE A 328 -18.85 -7.76 9.09
C PHE A 328 -19.66 -8.74 8.20
N LEU A 329 -19.24 -10.00 8.14
CA LEU A 329 -19.87 -11.05 7.34
C LEU A 329 -21.09 -11.72 8.01
N SER A 330 -21.24 -11.58 9.33
CA SER A 330 -22.32 -12.15 10.14
C SER A 330 -23.58 -11.30 10.17
#